data_AF-L2GL94-F1
#
_entry.id   AF-L2GL94-F1
#
_cell.length_a   1.000
_cell.length_b   1.000
_cell.length_c   1.000
_cell.angle_alpha   90.00
_cell.angle_beta   90.00
_cell.angle_gamma   90.00
#
_symmetry.space_group_name_H-M   'P 1'
#
loop_
_entity.id
_entity.type
_entity.pdbx_description
1 polymer ?
#
loop_
_entity_poly.entity_id
_entity_poly.type
_entity_poly.pdbx_seq_one_letter_code
_entity_poly.pdbx_strand_id
1 'polypeptide(L)'
;MEKIKDYIENGDLDLARKMIESLENKLAEESSSHTREILKSQILNLKRLYSSKLEISLHSTKYSRQKSQLKLDMKSDFSGNYDKLISKCINYQYFTDIQCKNIDLIDCNEIMVKMIECEETVFLKNVKNSEITLKTGHLRVSNCENLCLYVYSNSGIFILDSINIKIEPILNCKLKVFDFNSPFCSKNFQILNK
;
A
#
# COMPACT_ATOMS: atom_id res chain seq x y z
N MET A 1 -10.18 -22.91 14.05
CA MET A 1 -8.78 -22.87 13.55
C MET A 1 -8.69 -23.39 12.13
N GLU A 2 -9.22 -24.59 11.85
CA GLU A 2 -9.27 -25.21 10.51
C GLU A 2 -9.91 -24.30 9.45
N LYS A 3 -11.08 -23.74 9.75
CA LYS A 3 -11.76 -22.74 8.91
C LYS A 3 -10.90 -21.52 8.52
N ILE A 4 -9.96 -21.08 9.37
CA ILE A 4 -9.07 -19.94 9.04
C ILE A 4 -7.99 -20.39 8.06
N LYS A 5 -7.46 -21.60 8.23
CA LYS A 5 -6.52 -22.20 7.28
C LYS A 5 -7.18 -22.38 5.91
N ASP A 6 -8.43 -22.82 5.87
CA ASP A 6 -9.18 -22.94 4.63
C ASP A 6 -9.28 -21.60 3.89
N TYR A 7 -9.56 -20.50 4.59
CA TYR A 7 -9.57 -19.16 3.96
C TYR A 7 -8.19 -18.73 3.46
N ILE A 8 -7.12 -19.03 4.20
CA ILE A 8 -5.74 -18.75 3.78
C ILE A 8 -5.37 -19.57 2.52
N GLU A 9 -5.71 -20.85 2.50
CA GLU A 9 -5.37 -21.76 1.41
C GLU A 9 -6.15 -21.43 0.13
N ASN A 10 -7.42 -21.04 0.28
CA ASN A 10 -8.29 -20.62 -0.83
C ASN A 10 -8.06 -19.17 -1.28
N GLY A 11 -7.18 -18.41 -0.62
CA GLY A 11 -6.79 -17.05 -1.02
C GLY A 11 -7.74 -15.92 -0.58
N ASP A 12 -8.72 -16.20 0.29
CA ASP A 12 -9.54 -15.15 0.92
C ASP A 12 -8.78 -14.54 2.11
N LEU A 13 -7.74 -13.77 1.78
CA LEU A 13 -6.82 -13.20 2.76
C LEU A 13 -7.50 -12.14 3.64
N ASP A 14 -8.45 -11.39 3.11
CA ASP A 14 -9.13 -10.37 3.91
C ASP A 14 -9.98 -10.98 5.04
N LEU A 15 -10.71 -12.06 4.74
CA LEU A 15 -11.51 -12.75 5.75
C LEU A 15 -10.61 -13.50 6.74
N ALA A 16 -9.55 -14.15 6.24
CA ALA A 16 -8.55 -14.80 7.09
C ALA A 16 -7.91 -13.80 8.08
N ARG A 17 -7.52 -12.60 7.62
CA ARG A 17 -6.93 -11.55 8.48
C ARG A 17 -7.88 -11.15 9.61
N LYS A 18 -9.14 -10.85 9.29
CA LYS A 18 -10.16 -10.48 10.30
C LYS A 18 -10.37 -11.57 11.34
N MET A 19 -10.35 -12.84 10.93
CA MET A 19 -10.50 -13.95 11.87
C MET A 19 -9.27 -14.13 12.76
N ILE A 20 -8.06 -13.90 12.23
CA ILE A 20 -6.83 -13.89 13.03
C ILE A 20 -6.87 -12.75 14.06
N GLU A 21 -7.24 -11.53 13.65
CA GLU A 21 -7.40 -10.38 14.56
C GLU A 21 -8.43 -10.67 15.68
N SER A 22 -9.53 -11.34 15.35
CA SER A 22 -10.51 -11.77 16.36
C SER A 22 -9.92 -12.74 17.39
N LEU A 23 -9.01 -13.63 16.98
CA LEU A 23 -8.31 -14.51 17.92
C LEU A 23 -7.31 -13.74 18.80
N GLU A 24 -6.69 -12.68 18.29
CA GLU A 24 -5.83 -11.82 19.11
C GLU A 24 -6.61 -11.08 20.19
N ASN A 25 -7.82 -10.62 19.87
CA ASN A 25 -8.70 -10.01 20.86
C ASN A 25 -9.09 -11.04 21.94
N LYS A 26 -9.42 -12.28 21.55
CA LYS A 26 -9.68 -13.37 22.51
C LYS A 26 -8.46 -13.69 23.38
N LEU A 27 -7.25 -13.64 22.81
CA LEU A 27 -6.01 -13.84 23.55
C LEU A 27 -5.81 -12.77 24.63
N ALA A 28 -6.18 -11.51 24.34
CA ALA A 28 -6.08 -10.41 25.28
C ALA A 28 -7.07 -10.55 26.46
N GLU A 29 -8.23 -11.16 26.22
CA GLU A 29 -9.28 -11.40 27.22
C GLU A 29 -9.08 -12.72 27.99
N GLU A 30 -8.23 -13.63 27.51
CA GLU A 30 -8.03 -14.96 28.08
C GLU A 30 -7.27 -14.89 29.42
N SER A 31 -7.90 -15.40 30.49
CA SER A 31 -7.37 -15.36 31.86
C SER A 31 -6.46 -16.54 32.19
N SER A 32 -6.67 -17.70 31.55
CA SER A 32 -5.88 -18.90 31.78
C SER A 32 -4.51 -18.82 31.11
N SER A 33 -3.44 -18.90 31.90
CA SER A 33 -2.06 -18.90 31.40
C SER A 33 -1.78 -20.03 30.41
N HIS A 34 -2.27 -21.24 30.70
CA HIS A 34 -2.08 -22.40 29.83
C HIS A 34 -2.82 -22.26 28.50
N THR A 35 -4.09 -21.82 28.54
CA THR A 35 -4.90 -21.58 27.35
C THR A 35 -4.32 -20.45 26.50
N ARG A 36 -3.79 -19.41 27.15
CA ARG A 36 -3.15 -18.27 26.50
C ARG A 36 -1.91 -18.70 25.71
N GLU A 37 -1.05 -19.55 26.26
CA GLU A 37 0.13 -20.05 25.53
C GLU A 37 -0.24 -20.93 24.32
N ILE A 38 -1.26 -21.79 24.46
CA ILE A 38 -1.79 -22.57 23.34
C ILE A 38 -2.33 -21.64 22.24
N LEU A 39 -3.17 -20.68 22.61
CA LEU A 39 -3.80 -19.74 21.68
C LEU A 39 -2.77 -18.84 20.98
N LYS A 40 -1.75 -18.40 21.72
CA LYS A 40 -0.62 -17.62 21.18
C LYS A 40 0.17 -18.40 20.13
N SER A 41 0.50 -19.67 20.42
CA SER A 41 1.17 -20.55 19.46
C SER A 41 0.33 -20.79 18.20
N GLN A 42 -0.97 -20.97 18.38
CA GLN A 42 -1.95 -21.13 17.31
C GLN A 42 -2.05 -19.88 16.41
N ILE A 43 -2.16 -18.69 17.00
CA ILE A 43 -2.16 -17.42 16.27
C ILE A 43 -0.86 -17.23 15.50
N LEU A 44 0.29 -17.51 16.12
CA LEU A 44 1.60 -17.38 15.47
C LEU A 44 1.69 -18.27 14.22
N ASN A 45 1.18 -19.50 14.30
CA ASN A 45 1.16 -20.42 13.16
C ASN A 45 0.25 -19.90 12.03
N LEU A 46 -0.95 -19.42 12.35
CA LEU A 46 -1.85 -18.82 11.36
C LEU A 46 -1.23 -17.59 10.68
N LYS A 47 -0.57 -16.72 11.45
CA LYS A 47 0.14 -15.55 10.91
C LYS A 47 1.25 -15.95 9.93
N ARG A 48 2.02 -17.00 10.25
CA ARG A 48 3.05 -17.53 9.34
C ARG A 48 2.45 -18.07 8.03
N LEU A 49 1.39 -18.87 8.12
CA LEU A 49 0.69 -19.40 6.94
C LEU A 49 0.12 -18.26 6.07
N TYR A 50 -0.49 -17.27 6.71
CA TYR A 50 -1.01 -16.08 6.06
C TYR A 50 0.07 -15.32 5.29
N SER A 51 1.20 -15.00 5.95
CA SER A 51 2.30 -14.27 5.32
C SER A 51 2.89 -15.02 4.13
N SER A 52 3.09 -16.33 4.24
CA SER A 52 3.60 -17.15 3.12
C SER A 52 2.66 -17.13 1.90
N LYS A 53 1.33 -17.20 2.11
CA LYS A 53 0.36 -17.11 1.01
C LYS A 53 0.26 -15.71 0.42
N LEU A 54 0.38 -14.69 1.26
CA LEU A 54 0.41 -13.30 0.83
C LEU A 54 1.57 -13.04 -0.13
N GLU A 55 2.80 -13.47 0.20
CA GLU A 55 3.98 -13.38 -0.66
C GLU A 55 3.76 -14.01 -2.05
N ILE A 56 3.14 -15.19 -2.09
CA ILE A 56 2.81 -15.89 -3.34
C ILE A 56 1.80 -15.10 -4.19
N SER A 57 0.74 -14.56 -3.56
CA SER A 57 -0.27 -13.79 -4.29
C SER A 57 0.33 -12.53 -4.91
N LEU A 58 1.24 -11.86 -4.19
CA LEU A 58 1.87 -10.61 -4.60
C LEU A 58 2.88 -10.82 -5.76
N HIS A 59 3.56 -11.95 -5.83
CA HIS A 59 4.50 -12.28 -6.91
C HIS A 59 3.83 -12.76 -8.21
N SER A 60 2.58 -13.21 -8.14
CA SER A 60 1.82 -13.66 -9.33
C SER A 60 1.34 -12.53 -10.23
N THR A 61 1.25 -11.29 -9.72
CA THR A 61 0.89 -10.10 -10.50
C THR A 61 2.06 -9.49 -11.27
N LYS A 62 2.70 -10.27 -12.17
CA LYS A 62 3.57 -9.70 -13.22
C LYS A 62 2.69 -9.15 -14.35
N TYR A 63 2.21 -7.92 -14.17
CA TYR A 63 1.48 -7.19 -15.20
C TYR A 63 2.41 -6.81 -16.37
N SER A 64 2.20 -7.45 -17.52
CA SER A 64 2.65 -6.93 -18.81
C SER A 64 1.68 -5.83 -19.25
N ARG A 65 2.07 -4.55 -19.07
CA ARG A 65 1.38 -3.41 -19.68
C ARG A 65 2.36 -2.71 -20.60
N GLN A 66 2.00 -2.55 -21.87
CA GLN A 66 2.68 -1.64 -22.79
C GLN A 66 2.40 -0.21 -22.31
N LYS A 67 3.38 0.40 -21.64
CA LYS A 67 3.33 1.81 -21.20
C LYS A 67 4.15 2.64 -22.17
N SER A 68 3.58 3.73 -22.65
CA SER A 68 4.34 4.79 -23.33
C SER A 68 5.31 5.41 -22.31
N GLN A 69 6.60 5.19 -22.50
CA GLN A 69 7.65 5.86 -21.72
C GLN A 69 7.70 7.34 -22.09
N LEU A 70 7.37 8.20 -21.13
CA LEU A 70 7.63 9.63 -21.24
C LEU A 70 9.02 9.91 -20.65
N LYS A 71 10.01 10.17 -21.51
CA LYS A 71 11.20 10.95 -21.13
C LYS A 71 10.77 12.41 -21.10
N LEU A 72 10.86 13.04 -19.95
CA LEU A 72 10.36 14.39 -19.72
C LEU A 72 11.49 15.41 -19.81
N ASP A 73 11.49 16.18 -20.89
CA ASP A 73 12.02 17.54 -20.87
C ASP A 73 11.10 18.41 -20.00
N MET A 74 11.71 19.27 -19.19
CA MET A 74 11.01 20.16 -18.27
C MET A 74 9.99 21.04 -19.04
N LYS A 75 8.69 20.90 -18.72
CA LYS A 75 7.49 21.58 -19.29
C LYS A 75 6.72 20.81 -20.39
N SER A 76 6.30 19.57 -20.17
CA SER A 76 5.24 18.99 -21.01
C SER A 76 3.87 19.15 -20.35
N ASP A 77 2.90 19.68 -21.10
CA ASP A 77 1.49 19.62 -20.72
C ASP A 77 1.06 18.15 -20.54
N PHE A 78 0.55 17.82 -19.36
CA PHE A 78 0.11 16.49 -18.99
C PHE A 78 -1.40 16.27 -19.25
N SER A 79 -1.97 16.86 -20.30
CA SER A 79 -3.40 16.67 -20.61
C SER A 79 -3.63 15.35 -21.38
N GLY A 80 -4.50 14.46 -20.85
CA GLY A 80 -4.92 13.23 -21.54
C GLY A 80 -5.27 12.04 -20.63
N ASN A 81 -6.31 11.28 -21.00
CA ASN A 81 -6.91 10.16 -20.24
C ASN A 81 -6.17 8.81 -20.37
N TYR A 82 -4.88 8.81 -20.68
CA TYR A 82 -4.12 7.58 -20.88
C TYR A 82 -3.34 7.17 -19.62
N ASP A 83 -2.93 5.90 -19.58
CA ASP A 83 -1.99 5.38 -18.58
C ASP A 83 -0.65 6.13 -18.71
N LYS A 84 -0.13 6.65 -17.59
CA LYS A 84 1.13 7.40 -17.55
C LYS A 84 2.22 6.65 -16.81
N LEU A 85 3.46 6.82 -17.27
CA LEU A 85 4.65 6.32 -16.60
C LEU A 85 5.62 7.49 -16.39
N ILE A 86 5.93 7.77 -15.12
CA ILE A 86 7.02 8.64 -14.69
C ILE A 86 8.08 7.71 -14.11
N SER A 87 9.30 7.77 -14.62
CA SER A 87 10.35 6.88 -14.11
C SER A 87 11.73 7.49 -14.14
N LYS A 88 12.59 7.04 -13.21
CA LYS A 88 14.00 7.44 -13.13
C LYS A 88 14.19 8.95 -12.92
N CYS A 89 13.25 9.58 -12.23
CA CYS A 89 13.31 11.00 -11.85
C CYS A 89 14.13 11.17 -10.57
N ILE A 90 15.15 12.01 -10.60
CA ILE A 90 16.04 12.27 -9.47
C ILE A 90 16.29 13.78 -9.32
N ASN A 91 16.67 14.22 -8.12
CA ASN A 91 17.16 15.57 -7.80
C ASN A 91 16.08 16.67 -7.84
N TYR A 92 15.14 16.65 -6.90
CA TYR A 92 14.14 17.71 -6.67
C TYR A 92 13.30 18.08 -7.89
N GLN A 93 12.89 17.07 -8.66
CA GLN A 93 11.97 17.29 -9.78
C GLN A 93 10.57 17.61 -9.25
N TYR A 94 9.95 18.58 -9.90
CA TYR A 94 8.68 19.15 -9.49
C TYR A 94 7.64 18.96 -10.58
N PHE A 95 6.53 18.30 -10.23
CA PHE A 95 5.43 18.01 -11.14
C PHE A 95 4.12 18.59 -10.60
N THR A 96 3.28 19.10 -11.49
CA THR A 96 1.96 19.68 -11.15
C THR A 96 0.88 19.16 -12.08
N ASP A 97 -0.34 19.09 -11.54
CA ASP A 97 -1.59 18.96 -12.30
C ASP A 97 -1.62 17.78 -13.29
N ILE A 98 -1.17 16.61 -12.82
CA ILE A 98 -1.19 15.40 -13.63
C ILE A 98 -2.58 14.77 -13.57
N GLN A 99 -3.29 14.75 -14.70
CA GLN A 99 -4.57 14.04 -14.84
C GLN A 99 -4.39 12.78 -15.69
N CYS A 100 -4.92 11.63 -15.25
CA CYS A 100 -4.78 10.37 -15.97
C CYS A 100 -5.74 9.29 -15.46
N LYS A 101 -5.87 8.20 -16.23
CA LYS A 101 -6.65 7.04 -15.79
C LYS A 101 -5.87 6.16 -14.80
N ASN A 102 -4.63 5.85 -15.15
CA ASN A 102 -3.66 5.18 -14.27
C ASN A 102 -2.31 5.89 -14.35
N ILE A 103 -1.52 5.83 -13.28
CA ILE A 103 -0.15 6.31 -13.31
C ILE A 103 0.79 5.43 -12.49
N ASP A 104 1.97 5.23 -13.03
CA ASP A 104 3.08 4.59 -12.34
C ASP A 104 4.23 5.56 -12.15
N LEU A 105 4.71 5.67 -10.92
CA LEU A 105 5.93 6.39 -10.56
C LEU A 105 6.95 5.34 -10.13
N ILE A 106 8.00 5.15 -10.93
CA ILE A 106 8.95 4.04 -10.79
C ILE A 106 10.39 4.54 -10.70
N ASP A 107 11.14 4.06 -9.70
CA ASP A 107 12.56 4.39 -9.52
C ASP A 107 12.82 5.90 -9.42
N CYS A 108 11.99 6.61 -8.63
CA CYS A 108 12.14 8.06 -8.43
C CYS A 108 12.73 8.38 -7.05
N ASN A 109 13.59 9.39 -6.95
CA ASN A 109 14.15 9.83 -5.67
C ASN A 109 14.11 11.35 -5.57
N GLU A 110 13.79 11.88 -4.38
CA GLU A 110 13.73 13.32 -4.12
C GLU A 110 12.83 14.05 -5.11
N ILE A 111 11.56 13.63 -5.24
CA ILE A 111 10.60 14.32 -6.11
C ILE A 111 9.48 14.97 -5.29
N MET A 112 8.93 16.04 -5.85
CA MET A 112 7.74 16.70 -5.33
C MET A 112 6.66 16.70 -6.39
N VAL A 113 5.50 16.14 -6.08
CA VAL A 113 4.34 16.13 -6.96
C VAL A 113 3.17 16.81 -6.25
N LYS A 114 2.77 17.99 -6.73
CA LYS A 114 1.73 18.79 -6.06
C LYS A 114 0.32 18.28 -6.24
N MET A 115 0.03 17.64 -7.37
CA MET A 115 -1.29 17.05 -7.59
C MET A 115 -1.22 16.00 -8.69
N ILE A 116 -1.70 14.80 -8.34
CA ILE A 116 -2.11 13.77 -9.29
C ILE A 116 -3.62 13.57 -9.08
N GLU A 117 -4.42 13.75 -10.13
CA GLU A 117 -5.81 13.30 -10.14
C GLU A 117 -5.90 12.09 -11.07
N CYS A 118 -6.10 10.92 -10.45
CA CYS A 118 -6.09 9.65 -11.14
C CYS A 118 -7.44 8.94 -10.96
N GLU A 119 -8.08 8.51 -12.04
CA GLU A 119 -9.40 7.87 -11.93
C GLU A 119 -9.35 6.51 -11.24
N GLU A 120 -8.39 5.65 -11.63
CA GLU A 120 -8.33 4.26 -11.18
C GLU A 120 -7.19 4.02 -10.19
N THR A 121 -5.94 3.97 -10.68
CA THR A 121 -4.82 3.47 -9.87
C THR A 121 -3.57 4.34 -9.96
N VAL A 122 -3.03 4.69 -8.80
CA VAL A 122 -1.65 5.19 -8.66
C VAL A 122 -0.77 4.05 -8.13
N PHE A 123 0.33 3.76 -8.83
CA PHE A 123 1.35 2.82 -8.38
C PHE A 123 2.68 3.53 -8.15
N LEU A 124 3.14 3.51 -6.90
CA LEU A 124 4.47 4.00 -6.52
C LEU A 124 5.37 2.79 -6.31
N LYS A 125 6.47 2.69 -7.07
CA LYS A 125 7.44 1.61 -6.96
C LYS A 125 8.86 2.13 -6.85
N ASN A 126 9.59 1.75 -5.80
CA ASN A 126 10.96 2.21 -5.58
C ASN A 126 11.06 3.75 -5.60
N VAL A 127 10.10 4.41 -4.96
CA VAL A 127 10.06 5.87 -4.81
C VAL A 127 10.60 6.23 -3.42
N LYS A 128 11.54 7.18 -3.36
CA LYS A 128 12.25 7.52 -2.12
C LYS A 128 12.30 9.01 -1.84
N ASN A 129 12.29 9.38 -0.56
CA ASN A 129 12.52 10.74 -0.06
C ASN A 129 11.65 11.80 -0.78
N SER A 130 10.37 11.50 -0.97
CA SER A 130 9.50 12.26 -1.87
C SER A 130 8.21 12.71 -1.21
N GLU A 131 7.65 13.80 -1.73
CA GLU A 131 6.39 14.39 -1.28
C GLU A 131 5.38 14.38 -2.43
N ILE A 132 4.25 13.70 -2.24
CA ILE A 132 3.28 13.44 -3.32
C ILE A 132 1.87 13.68 -2.81
N THR A 133 1.15 14.56 -3.50
CA THR A 133 -0.27 14.80 -3.28
C THR A 133 -1.07 14.15 -4.41
N LEU A 134 -2.07 13.35 -4.05
CA LEU A 134 -2.85 12.60 -5.04
C LEU A 134 -4.29 12.31 -4.61
N LYS A 135 -5.17 12.22 -5.61
CA LYS A 135 -6.52 11.64 -5.51
C LYS A 135 -6.60 10.44 -6.43
N THR A 136 -7.07 9.30 -5.93
CA THR A 136 -7.15 8.07 -6.72
C THR A 136 -8.27 7.12 -6.32
N GLY A 137 -8.67 6.23 -7.22
CA GLY A 137 -9.48 5.07 -6.84
C GLY A 137 -8.74 4.16 -5.86
N HIS A 138 -7.51 3.76 -6.19
CA HIS A 138 -6.65 2.83 -5.45
C HIS A 138 -5.19 3.31 -5.44
N LEU A 139 -4.53 3.31 -4.27
CA LEU A 139 -3.11 3.62 -4.17
C LEU A 139 -2.31 2.37 -3.79
N ARG A 140 -1.29 2.03 -4.59
CA ARG A 140 -0.34 0.96 -4.29
C ARG A 140 1.06 1.53 -4.09
N VAL A 141 1.70 1.18 -2.98
CA VAL A 141 3.03 1.64 -2.56
C VAL A 141 3.91 0.41 -2.37
N SER A 142 4.98 0.29 -3.16
CA SER A 142 5.83 -0.90 -3.19
C SER A 142 7.31 -0.56 -3.19
N ASN A 143 8.08 -1.13 -2.25
CA ASN A 143 9.51 -0.89 -2.13
C ASN A 143 9.87 0.61 -1.98
N CYS A 144 9.03 1.39 -1.30
CA CYS A 144 9.20 2.83 -1.14
C CYS A 144 9.73 3.20 0.25
N GLU A 145 10.37 4.36 0.38
CA GLU A 145 11.03 4.78 1.61
C GLU A 145 10.90 6.28 1.82
N ASN A 146 10.65 6.71 3.07
CA ASN A 146 10.60 8.12 3.46
C ASN A 146 9.66 8.94 2.56
N LEU A 147 8.39 8.54 2.48
CA LEU A 147 7.39 9.24 1.68
C LEU A 147 6.45 10.07 2.55
N CYS A 148 6.14 11.29 2.10
CA CYS A 148 5.03 12.08 2.59
C CYS A 148 3.92 12.09 1.54
N LEU A 149 2.79 11.46 1.87
CA LEU A 149 1.67 11.28 0.96
C LEU A 149 0.46 12.06 1.46
N TYR A 150 -0.06 12.99 0.66
CA TYR A 150 -1.35 13.63 0.90
C TYR A 150 -2.38 12.97 0.00
N VAL A 151 -3.29 12.19 0.58
CA VAL A 151 -4.07 11.21 -0.18
C VAL A 151 -5.55 11.35 0.04
N TYR A 152 -6.29 11.34 -1.07
CA TYR A 152 -7.67 10.85 -1.10
C TYR A 152 -7.70 9.53 -1.86
N SER A 153 -8.30 8.49 -1.27
CA SER A 153 -8.49 7.20 -1.93
C SER A 153 -9.87 6.61 -1.66
N ASN A 154 -10.55 6.16 -2.72
CA ASN A 154 -11.89 5.55 -2.60
C ASN A 154 -11.84 4.16 -1.94
N SER A 155 -10.83 3.37 -2.26
CA SER A 155 -10.75 1.96 -1.87
C SER A 155 -9.72 1.68 -0.77
N GLY A 156 -8.68 2.50 -0.69
CA GLY A 156 -7.61 2.38 0.29
C GLY A 156 -6.20 2.41 -0.31
N ILE A 157 -5.25 2.37 0.61
CA ILE A 157 -3.81 2.45 0.35
C ILE A 157 -3.20 1.10 0.70
N PHE A 158 -2.49 0.50 -0.24
CA PHE A 158 -1.87 -0.82 -0.11
C PHE A 158 -0.36 -0.66 -0.08
N ILE A 159 0.27 -1.01 1.03
CA ILE A 159 1.71 -0.82 1.29
C ILE A 159 2.40 -2.18 1.31
N LEU A 160 3.51 -2.28 0.58
CA LEU A 160 4.34 -3.47 0.47
C LEU A 160 5.82 -3.09 0.41
N ASP A 161 6.68 -3.84 1.07
CA ASP A 161 8.13 -3.67 1.17
C ASP A 161 8.59 -2.22 1.41
N SER A 162 7.75 -1.42 2.07
CA SER A 162 7.96 0.02 2.23
C SER A 162 8.08 0.41 3.70
N ILE A 163 8.80 1.49 3.98
CA ILE A 163 9.09 1.96 5.34
C ILE A 163 9.00 3.49 5.44
N ASN A 164 8.69 3.99 6.65
CA ASN A 164 8.57 5.42 6.96
C ASN A 164 7.63 6.16 5.98
N ILE A 165 6.43 5.62 5.79
CA ILE A 165 5.39 6.21 4.94
C ILE A 165 4.46 7.07 5.79
N LYS A 166 4.49 8.38 5.61
CA LYS A 166 3.58 9.32 6.28
C LYS A 166 2.40 9.60 5.36
N ILE A 167 1.19 9.45 5.89
CA ILE A 167 -0.05 9.61 5.12
C ILE A 167 -0.90 10.67 5.80
N GLU A 168 -1.19 11.75 5.09
CA GLU A 168 -2.13 12.78 5.52
C GLU A 168 -3.39 12.70 4.63
N PRO A 169 -4.59 12.49 5.21
CA PRO A 169 -5.83 12.46 4.44
C PRO A 169 -6.18 13.83 3.88
N ILE A 170 -6.54 13.88 2.59
CA ILE A 170 -7.18 15.05 2.00
C ILE A 170 -8.66 15.06 2.45
N LEU A 171 -9.14 16.20 2.97
CA LEU A 171 -10.55 16.47 3.30
C LEU A 171 -11.17 15.63 4.44
N ASN A 172 -10.45 15.38 5.55
CA ASN A 172 -10.97 14.66 6.73
C ASN A 172 -11.67 13.32 6.41
N CYS A 173 -11.25 12.64 5.34
CA CYS A 173 -11.82 11.37 4.94
C CYS A 173 -11.22 10.21 5.77
N LYS A 174 -12.03 9.19 6.06
CA LYS A 174 -11.57 7.98 6.75
C LYS A 174 -10.82 7.10 5.74
N LEU A 175 -9.49 7.12 5.80
CA LEU A 175 -8.64 6.28 4.96
C LEU A 175 -8.57 4.83 5.49
N LYS A 176 -8.55 3.88 4.56
CA LYS A 176 -8.20 2.48 4.83
C LYS A 176 -6.77 2.25 4.34
N VAL A 177 -5.90 1.78 5.21
CA VAL A 177 -4.51 1.45 4.87
C VAL A 177 -4.25 -0.01 5.21
N PHE A 178 -3.71 -0.73 4.25
CA PHE A 178 -3.36 -2.15 4.34
C PHE A 178 -1.85 -2.26 4.18
N ASP A 179 -1.14 -2.58 5.26
CA ASP A 179 0.29 -2.85 5.21
C ASP A 179 0.53 -4.35 5.13
N PHE A 180 0.97 -4.81 3.98
CA PHE A 180 1.26 -6.21 3.71
C PHE A 180 2.60 -6.69 4.28
N ASN A 181 3.49 -5.79 4.71
CA ASN A 181 4.71 -6.17 5.42
C ASN A 181 4.43 -6.63 6.84
N SER A 182 3.49 -5.93 7.47
CA SER A 182 3.11 -6.13 8.86
C SER A 182 1.59 -6.14 8.97
N PRO A 183 0.90 -7.15 8.42
CA PRO A 183 -0.55 -7.19 8.28
C PRO A 183 -1.33 -7.15 9.60
N PHE A 184 -0.63 -7.28 10.73
CA PHE A 184 -1.23 -7.31 12.07
C PHE A 184 -0.69 -6.25 13.04
N CYS A 185 0.42 -5.56 12.72
CA CYS A 185 1.04 -4.55 13.61
C CYS A 185 2.02 -3.68 12.81
N SER A 186 1.50 -2.77 11.97
CA SER A 186 2.36 -1.93 11.14
C SER A 186 3.07 -0.84 11.94
N LYS A 187 4.39 -0.75 11.76
CA LYS A 187 5.23 0.41 12.10
C LYS A 187 5.77 1.10 10.84
N ASN A 188 5.35 0.64 9.67
CA ASN A 188 5.90 1.05 8.38
C ASN A 188 5.24 2.32 7.85
N PHE A 189 4.06 2.65 8.38
CA PHE A 189 3.37 3.89 8.07
C PHE A 189 2.84 4.58 9.32
N GLN A 190 2.57 5.87 9.18
CA GLN A 190 1.86 6.69 10.16
C GLN A 190 0.81 7.51 9.44
N ILE A 191 -0.43 7.49 9.93
CA ILE A 191 -1.46 8.44 9.51
C ILE A 191 -1.32 9.69 10.37
N LEU A 192 -1.08 10.83 9.73
CA LEU A 192 -1.01 12.13 10.38
C LEU A 192 -2.43 12.70 10.44
N ASN A 193 -3.01 12.74 11.63
CA ASN A 193 -4.28 13.43 11.85
C ASN A 193 -3.96 14.88 12.28
N LYS A 194 -4.53 15.86 11.59
CA LYS A 194 -4.66 17.24 12.08
C LYS A 194 -5.96 17.38 12.85
#